data_AF-A0A4R3GYM3-F1
#
_entry.id   AF-A0A4R3GYM3-F1
#
_cell.length_a   1.000
_cell.length_b   1.000
_cell.length_c   1.000
_cell.angle_alpha   90.00
_cell.angle_beta   90.00
_cell.angle_gamma   90.00
#
_symmetry.space_group_name_H-M   'P 1'
#
loop_
_entity.id
_entity.type
_entity.pdbx_description
1 polymer ?
#
loop_
_entity_poly.entity_id
_entity_poly.type
_entity_poly.pdbx_seq_one_letter_code
_entity_poly.pdbx_strand_id
1 'polypeptide(L)'
;MNILGVIGDVLWLLALSIMGGASRMAWGKVKDVLVPMLWSPSGKTLWRAPRAVALASVPTLAFLLSLWLLVESRRPAELNVAIILLCVRAIVAAIFAVVHLTQVRRALNQLAAEGQIRL
;
A
#
# COMPACT_ATOMS: atom_id res chain seq x y z
N MET A 1 -22.99 15.31 5.67
CA MET A 1 -21.79 14.74 5.03
C MET A 1 -20.79 15.86 4.81
N ASN A 2 -19.54 15.72 5.27
CA ASN A 2 -18.49 16.74 5.11
C ASN A 2 -17.73 16.50 3.80
N ILE A 3 -17.64 17.52 2.93
CA ILE A 3 -16.91 17.48 1.65
C ILE A 3 -15.44 17.10 1.84
N LEU A 4 -14.79 17.61 2.88
CA LEU A 4 -13.39 17.28 3.20
C LEU A 4 -13.21 15.77 3.46
N GLY A 5 -14.16 15.15 4.15
CA GLY A 5 -14.16 13.71 4.39
C GLY A 5 -14.29 12.92 3.08
N VAL A 6 -15.17 13.35 2.18
CA VAL A 6 -15.36 12.71 0.87
C VAL A 6 -14.10 12.78 0.02
N ILE A 7 -13.41 13.92 -0.01
CA ILE A 7 -12.12 14.06 -0.72
C ILE A 7 -11.11 13.07 -0.14
N GLY A 8 -11.02 12.99 1.20
CA GLY A 8 -10.17 12.02 1.87
C GLY A 8 -10.49 10.57 1.48
N ASP A 9 -11.77 10.22 1.38
CA ASP A 9 -12.20 8.87 0.99
C ASP A 9 -11.79 8.54 -0.46
N VAL A 10 -11.97 9.48 -1.40
CA VAL A 10 -11.57 9.31 -2.80
C VAL A 10 -10.07 9.08 -2.92
N LEU A 11 -9.25 9.85 -2.20
CA LEU A 11 -7.80 9.69 -2.21
C LEU A 11 -7.37 8.31 -1.71
N TRP A 12 -8.00 7.81 -0.65
CA TRP A 12 -7.73 6.48 -0.12
C TRP A 12 -8.16 5.36 -1.08
N LEU A 13 -9.32 5.50 -1.72
CA LEU A 13 -9.79 4.54 -2.73
C LEU A 13 -8.85 4.49 -3.93
N LEU A 14 -8.34 5.64 -4.39
CA LEU A 14 -7.35 5.70 -5.46
C LEU A 14 -6.04 5.00 -5.04
N ALA A 15 -5.52 5.30 -3.86
CA ALA A 15 -4.31 4.66 -3.34
C ALA A 15 -4.47 3.13 -3.22
N LEU A 16 -5.58 2.66 -2.67
CA LEU A 16 -5.89 1.23 -2.56
C LEU A 16 -6.05 0.56 -3.92
N SER A 17 -6.66 1.24 -4.89
CA SER A 17 -6.81 0.74 -6.26
C SER A 17 -5.47 0.58 -6.96
N ILE A 18 -4.57 1.56 -6.82
CA ILE A 18 -3.19 1.49 -7.33
C ILE A 18 -2.45 0.30 -6.70
N MET A 19 -2.55 0.16 -5.38
CA MET A 19 -1.89 -0.94 -4.67
C MET A 19 -2.42 -2.31 -5.07
N GLY A 20 -3.75 -2.46 -5.16
CA GLY A 20 -4.40 -3.68 -5.62
C GLY A 20 -4.04 -4.02 -7.08
N GLY A 21 -3.98 -3.02 -7.95
CA GLY A 21 -3.53 -3.17 -9.34
C GLY A 21 -2.09 -3.65 -9.44
N ALA A 22 -1.19 -3.07 -8.65
CA ALA A 22 0.21 -3.50 -8.58
C ALA A 22 0.35 -4.94 -8.05
N SER A 23 -0.39 -5.30 -7.00
CA SER A 23 -0.41 -6.66 -6.47
C SER A 23 -0.95 -7.66 -7.48
N ARG A 24 -2.04 -7.34 -8.19
CA ARG A 24 -2.61 -8.20 -9.23
C ARG A 24 -1.64 -8.41 -10.39
N MET A 25 -0.96 -7.35 -10.84
CA MET A 25 0.05 -7.42 -11.88
C MET A 25 1.25 -8.29 -11.46
N ALA A 26 1.73 -8.12 -10.22
CA ALA A 26 2.82 -8.93 -9.68
C ALA A 26 2.42 -10.39 -9.51
N TRP A 27 1.18 -10.67 -9.13
CA TRP A 27 0.67 -12.03 -8.92
C TRP A 27 0.84 -12.92 -10.16
N GLY A 28 0.52 -12.37 -11.35
CA GLY A 28 0.66 -13.10 -12.61
C GLY A 28 2.12 -13.41 -12.99
N LYS A 29 3.05 -12.57 -12.55
CA LYS A 29 4.48 -12.68 -12.88
C LYS A 29 5.26 -13.55 -11.92
N VAL A 30 4.84 -13.64 -10.66
CA VAL A 30 5.61 -14.34 -9.62
C VAL A 30 5.26 -15.84 -9.61
N LYS A 31 6.29 -16.70 -9.75
CA LYS A 31 6.17 -18.16 -9.56
C LYS A 31 5.76 -18.49 -8.11
N ASP A 32 5.46 -19.76 -7.83
CA ASP A 32 5.07 -20.18 -6.48
C ASP A 32 6.31 -20.31 -5.58
N VAL A 33 6.88 -19.16 -5.20
CA VAL A 33 8.11 -19.01 -4.43
C VAL A 33 7.92 -17.97 -3.33
N LEU A 34 8.83 -17.97 -2.37
CA LEU A 34 8.86 -16.95 -1.33
C LEU A 34 9.32 -15.61 -1.92
N VAL A 35 8.50 -14.59 -1.73
CA VAL A 35 8.69 -13.24 -2.25
C VAL A 35 9.41 -12.38 -1.20
N PRO A 36 10.50 -11.70 -1.57
CA PRO A 36 11.19 -10.79 -0.66
C PRO A 36 10.30 -9.62 -0.25
N MET A 37 10.24 -9.35 1.05
CA MET A 37 9.43 -8.28 1.64
C MET A 37 10.26 -7.21 2.35
N LEU A 38 11.41 -7.60 2.91
CA LEU A 38 12.24 -6.71 3.70
C LEU A 38 13.71 -6.83 3.27
N TRP A 39 14.38 -5.68 3.21
CA TRP A 39 15.78 -5.59 2.81
C TRP A 39 16.57 -4.80 3.85
N SER A 40 17.84 -5.16 4.02
CA SER A 40 18.79 -4.35 4.77
C SER A 40 19.11 -3.06 4.00
N PRO A 41 19.71 -2.05 4.65
CA PRO A 41 20.26 -0.89 3.96
C PRO A 41 21.28 -1.26 2.87
N SER A 42 21.98 -2.39 3.04
CA SER A 42 22.91 -2.96 2.06
C SER A 42 22.23 -3.72 0.90
N GLY A 43 20.90 -3.79 0.86
CA GLY A 43 20.12 -4.42 -0.21
C GLY A 43 19.97 -5.93 -0.11
N LYS A 44 20.49 -6.58 0.95
CA LYS A 44 20.28 -8.02 1.18
C LYS A 44 18.86 -8.26 1.68
N THR A 45 18.20 -9.31 1.19
CA THR A 45 16.89 -9.71 1.69
C THR A 45 17.00 -10.19 3.13
N LEU A 46 16.27 -9.53 4.03
CA LEU A 46 16.16 -9.94 5.43
C LEU A 46 15.01 -10.92 5.63
N TRP A 47 13.92 -10.74 4.88
CA TRP A 47 12.72 -11.56 5.05
C TRP A 47 12.00 -11.80 3.73
N ARG A 48 11.51 -13.03 3.57
CA ARG A 48 10.65 -13.46 2.46
C ARG A 48 9.37 -14.06 3.02
N ALA A 49 8.26 -13.88 2.31
CA ALA A 49 6.96 -14.42 2.70
C ALA A 49 6.28 -15.09 1.49
N PRO A 50 5.25 -15.94 1.73
CA PRO A 50 4.44 -16.48 0.65
C PRO A 50 3.85 -15.36 -0.21
N ARG A 51 3.68 -15.62 -1.52
CA ARG A 51 3.18 -14.64 -2.50
C ARG A 51 1.93 -13.90 -2.03
N ALA A 52 0.98 -14.61 -1.43
CA ALA A 52 -0.25 -14.02 -0.91
C ALA A 52 0.02 -12.98 0.18
N VAL A 53 0.84 -13.33 1.17
CA VAL A 53 1.19 -12.45 2.28
C VAL A 53 1.99 -11.26 1.80
N ALA A 54 2.98 -11.48 0.93
CA ALA A 54 3.85 -10.42 0.43
C ALA A 54 3.11 -9.35 -0.36
N LEU A 55 2.14 -9.75 -1.18
CA LEU A 55 1.39 -8.84 -2.05
C LEU A 55 0.15 -8.23 -1.38
N ALA A 56 -0.42 -8.87 -0.36
CA ALA A 56 -1.64 -8.38 0.30
C ALA A 56 -1.36 -7.59 1.59
N SER A 57 -0.26 -7.86 2.31
CA SER A 57 0.02 -7.27 3.63
C SER A 57 -0.08 -5.74 3.66
N VAL A 58 0.67 -5.04 2.81
CA VAL A 58 0.66 -3.57 2.79
C VAL A 58 -0.70 -3.00 2.36
N PRO A 59 -1.35 -3.47 1.27
CA PRO A 59 -2.71 -3.04 0.93
C PRO A 59 -3.72 -3.29 2.04
N THR A 60 -3.64 -4.43 2.75
CA THR A 60 -4.54 -4.77 3.86
C THR A 60 -4.32 -3.84 5.05
N LEU A 61 -3.06 -3.58 5.44
CA LEU A 61 -2.75 -2.62 6.51
C LEU A 61 -3.23 -1.21 6.15
N ALA A 62 -3.00 -0.78 4.91
CA ALA A 62 -3.48 0.50 4.39
C ALA A 62 -5.01 0.57 4.46
N PHE A 63 -5.71 -0.49 4.08
CA PHE A 63 -7.17 -0.56 4.14
C PHE A 63 -7.68 -0.42 5.58
N LEU A 64 -7.12 -1.16 6.53
CA LEU A 64 -7.51 -1.06 7.95
C LEU A 64 -7.28 0.35 8.51
N LEU A 65 -6.14 0.97 8.19
CA LEU A 65 -5.86 2.35 8.58
C LEU A 65 -6.85 3.33 7.93
N SER A 66 -7.21 3.11 6.67
CA SER A 66 -8.20 3.92 5.95
C SER A 66 -9.57 3.87 6.62
N LEU A 67 -9.99 2.70 7.10
CA LEU A 67 -11.26 2.52 7.81
C LEU A 67 -11.25 3.24 9.15
N TRP A 68 -10.14 3.17 9.88
CA TRP A 68 -10.01 3.90 11.14
C TRP A 68 -10.08 5.42 10.91
N LEU A 69 -9.34 5.94 9.93
CA LEU A 69 -9.35 7.37 9.57
C LEU A 69 -10.70 7.83 9.01
N LEU A 70 -11.43 6.94 8.34
CA LEU A 70 -12.82 7.17 7.93
C LEU A 70 -13.69 7.41 9.16
N VAL A 71 -13.66 6.51 10.15
CA VAL A 71 -14.44 6.66 11.39
C VAL A 71 -14.09 7.97 12.10
N GLU A 72 -12.80 8.31 12.21
CA GLU A 72 -12.37 9.56 12.84
C GLU A 72 -12.90 10.79 12.09
N SER A 73 -12.88 10.77 10.76
CA SER A 73 -13.34 11.89 9.93
C SER A 73 -14.84 12.15 9.97
N ARG A 74 -15.63 11.20 10.48
CA ARG A 74 -17.08 11.35 10.65
C ARG A 74 -17.45 11.99 11.99
N ARG A 75 -16.50 12.12 12.93
CA ARG A 75 -16.75 12.79 14.20
C ARG A 75 -16.98 14.29 13.99
N PRO A 76 -17.82 14.93 14.82
CA PRO A 76 -17.96 16.38 14.82
C PRO A 76 -16.60 17.01 15.11
N ALA A 77 -16.12 17.84 14.19
CA ALA A 77 -14.84 18.50 14.29
C ALA A 77 -14.95 19.93 13.77
N GLU A 78 -14.19 20.85 14.36
CA GLU A 78 -14.03 22.18 13.82
C GLU A 78 -13.36 22.15 12.44
N LEU A 79 -13.60 23.17 11.62
CA LEU A 79 -13.09 23.24 10.25
C LEU A 79 -11.57 23.06 10.18
N ASN A 80 -10.82 23.69 11.09
CA ASN A 80 -9.36 23.59 11.16
C ASN A 80 -8.90 22.14 11.38
N VAL A 81 -9.56 21.44 12.31
CA VAL A 81 -9.25 20.02 12.61
C VAL A 81 -9.62 19.14 11.41
N ALA A 82 -10.74 19.40 10.75
CA ALA A 82 -11.15 18.66 9.55
C ALA A 82 -10.16 18.82 8.39
N ILE A 83 -9.59 20.02 8.20
CA ILE A 83 -8.55 20.28 7.20
C ILE A 83 -7.26 19.53 7.55
N ILE A 84 -6.81 19.60 8.80
CA ILE A 84 -5.62 18.87 9.26
C ILE A 84 -5.80 17.37 9.02
N LEU A 85 -6.96 16.82 9.38
CA LEU A 85 -7.25 15.41 9.18
C LEU A 85 -7.25 15.03 7.69
N LEU A 86 -7.80 15.87 6.81
CA LEU A 86 -7.71 15.66 5.37
C LEU A 86 -6.25 15.61 4.89
N CYS A 87 -5.41 16.56 5.29
CA CYS A 87 -4.00 16.59 4.91
C CYS A 87 -3.26 15.33 5.38
N VAL A 88 -3.48 14.92 6.63
CA VAL A 88 -2.92 13.67 7.17
C VAL A 88 -3.38 12.47 6.34
N ARG A 89 -4.68 12.37 6.05
CA ARG A 89 -5.23 11.27 5.24
C ARG A 89 -4.63 11.24 3.84
N ALA A 90 -4.47 12.39 3.20
CA ALA A 90 -3.90 12.50 1.86
C ALA A 90 -2.43 12.06 1.83
N ILE A 91 -1.61 12.56 2.76
CA ILE A 91 -0.17 12.24 2.84
C ILE A 91 0.02 10.75 3.16
N VAL A 92 -0.72 10.23 4.14
CA VAL A 92 -0.61 8.82 4.55
C VAL A 92 -1.01 7.90 3.39
N ALA A 93 -2.11 8.18 2.68
CA ALA A 93 -2.51 7.39 1.51
C ALA A 93 -1.42 7.36 0.43
N ALA A 94 -0.80 8.51 0.14
CA ALA A 94 0.29 8.61 -0.82
C ALA A 94 1.53 7.81 -0.38
N ILE A 95 1.92 7.90 0.90
CA ILE A 95 3.04 7.13 1.45
C ILE A 95 2.81 5.63 1.27
N PHE A 96 1.63 5.12 1.65
CA PHE A 96 1.33 3.69 1.49
C PHE A 96 1.40 3.23 0.04
N ALA A 97 0.84 4.01 -0.90
CA ALA A 97 0.91 3.70 -2.31
C ALA A 97 2.37 3.64 -2.81
N VAL A 98 3.20 4.63 -2.48
CA VAL A 98 4.60 4.68 -2.89
C VAL A 98 5.42 3.54 -2.26
N VAL A 99 5.22 3.26 -0.98
CA VAL A 99 5.89 2.16 -0.26
C VAL A 99 5.56 0.83 -0.92
N HIS A 100 4.29 0.55 -1.18
CA HIS A 100 3.87 -0.70 -1.80
C HIS A 100 4.40 -0.85 -3.23
N LEU A 101 4.31 0.20 -4.05
CA LEU A 101 4.87 0.19 -5.40
C LEU A 101 6.38 -0.06 -5.40
N THR A 102 7.10 0.58 -4.48
CA THR A 102 8.54 0.40 -4.33
C THR A 102 8.90 -1.02 -3.87
N GLN A 103 8.15 -1.56 -2.91
CA GLN A 103 8.29 -2.93 -2.43
C GLN A 103 8.07 -3.93 -3.57
N VAL A 104 6.95 -3.83 -4.29
CA VAL A 104 6.61 -4.71 -5.42
C VAL A 104 7.67 -4.61 -6.51
N ARG A 105 8.08 -3.40 -6.89
CA ARG A 105 9.12 -3.19 -7.90
C ARG A 105 10.45 -3.84 -7.49
N ARG A 106 10.91 -3.63 -6.26
CA ARG A 106 12.14 -4.26 -5.75
C ARG A 106 12.02 -5.78 -5.74
N ALA A 107 10.90 -6.31 -5.27
CA ALA A 107 10.68 -7.74 -5.22
C ALA A 107 10.69 -8.38 -6.62
N LEU A 108 10.01 -7.76 -7.58
CA LEU A 108 9.99 -8.25 -8.96
C LEU A 108 11.38 -8.18 -9.61
N ASN A 109 12.12 -7.09 -9.44
CA ASN A 109 13.47 -6.96 -9.98
C ASN A 109 14.42 -8.03 -9.42
N GLN A 110 14.32 -8.30 -8.12
CA GLN A 110 15.12 -9.34 -7.49
C GLN A 110 14.73 -10.74 -7.98
N LEU A 111 13.43 -11.06 -8.01
CA LEU A 111 12.96 -12.34 -8.53
C LEU A 111 13.29 -12.53 -10.03
N ALA A 112 13.35 -11.44 -10.79
CA ALA A 112 13.77 -11.45 -12.19
C ALA A 112 15.24 -11.84 -12.32
N ALA A 113 16.12 -11.24 -11.52
CA ALA A 113 17.53 -11.61 -11.46
C ALA A 113 17.75 -13.07 -11.01
N GLU A 114 16.83 -13.60 -10.19
CA GLU A 114 16.84 -14.99 -9.73
C GLU A 114 16.20 -15.97 -10.74
N GLY A 115 15.67 -15.51 -11.89
CA GLY A 115 14.97 -16.36 -12.86
C GLY A 115 13.61 -16.90 -12.38
N GLN A 116 13.04 -16.28 -11.34
CA GLN A 116 11.83 -16.71 -10.65
C GLN A 116 10.56 -15.98 -11.13
N ILE A 117 10.65 -15.16 -12.17
CA ILE A 117 9.49 -14.56 -12.85
C ILE A 117 9.00 -15.43 -14.01
N ARG A 118 7.71 -15.35 -14.30
CA ARG A 118 7.07 -15.83 -15.52
C ARG A 118 7.09 -14.67 -16.51
N LEU A 119 7.79 -14.84 -17.63
CA LEU A 119 7.80 -13.91 -18.75
C LEU A 119 6.53 -14.09 -19.59
#